data_AF-B3M423-F1
#
_entry.id   AF-B3M423-F1
#
_cell.length_a   1.000
_cell.length_b   1.000
_cell.length_c   1.000
_cell.angle_alpha   90.00
_cell.angle_beta   90.00
_cell.angle_gamma   90.00
#
_symmetry.space_group_name_H-M   'P 1'
#
loop_
_entity.id
_entity.type
_entity.pdbx_description
1 polymer ?
#
loop_
_entity_poly.entity_id
_entity_poly.type
_entity_poly.pdbx_seq_one_letter_code
_entity_poly.pdbx_strand_id
1 'polypeptide(L)'
;MKIAVEGCAHGELERIYDTIEGIEKESGTKIDLLLCCGDFQSTRNLEDLQTMAVPKKYLDICTFYKYYSGERVAPVLTIFIGGNHEASNYLQELPYGGWVAPNIYYLGYAGVVNVNGVRIAGVSGIFKGHDFLRGHHEYPPYTESTCRSVYHVRQLEVFRLKQLSGKIDIIISHDWPTGIYEYGNKAQLLRKKPFFAADMESGKLGSRPLEELLKALQPTYWFAAHLHCKFAALVPHISSQKGTDDDNQSSSSSSEDEDDEEVKSKPASTPSAAPVSVTKFLALDKCLPRRGFLQIVDIPSAPVEGNPQLEYDAEWLAILHSTNHLISVKENYYYLPGKKAGEVTERYNFTPTADELEAVTEKFKSLKVPENFECTVPAYDPEKESNYKNMVLSQPQPQLNPQSNSFCAALGIDDPLCLVLLANGKELPVARPLEQSKAPETTLDIGEDEEHKPEKISEPLITPTKRKLNLSLPAPVQVPEEVEIPEEVEEETKEEDTPTKEEPLQEPSPNIKKLKRRNQNIYKSEED
;
A
#
# COMPACT_ATOMS: atom_id res chain seq x y z
N MET A 1 18.14 14.56 9.37
CA MET A 1 18.12 14.00 8.01
C MET A 1 17.31 14.91 7.12
N LYS A 2 17.84 15.23 5.93
CA LYS A 2 17.11 15.94 4.87
C LYS A 2 16.42 14.91 3.97
N ILE A 3 15.10 14.88 4.05
CA ILE A 3 14.28 13.89 3.34
C ILE A 3 13.49 14.62 2.26
N ALA A 4 13.66 14.20 1.01
CA ALA A 4 12.79 14.59 -0.08
C ALA A 4 11.52 13.74 -0.06
N VAL A 5 10.37 14.38 -0.14
CA VAL A 5 9.06 13.71 -0.22
C VAL A 5 8.48 14.03 -1.59
N GLU A 6 8.05 12.99 -2.29
CA GLU A 6 7.47 13.02 -3.63
C GLU A 6 6.03 12.47 -3.60
N GLY A 7 5.15 13.11 -4.38
CA GLY A 7 3.75 12.74 -4.50
C GLY A 7 3.50 11.51 -5.37
N CYS A 8 3.03 11.73 -6.60
CA CYS A 8 2.86 10.66 -7.61
C CYS A 8 3.93 10.76 -8.70
N ALA A 9 4.77 9.74 -8.83
CA ALA A 9 5.91 9.78 -9.74
C ALA A 9 5.53 9.58 -11.22
N HIS A 10 4.59 8.67 -11.50
CA HIS A 10 4.20 8.20 -12.84
C HIS A 10 5.40 7.89 -13.75
N GLY A 11 6.42 7.20 -13.20
CA GLY A 11 7.60 6.79 -13.95
C GLY A 11 8.57 7.92 -14.35
N GLU A 12 8.35 9.16 -13.91
CA GLU A 12 9.19 10.34 -14.22
C GLU A 12 10.44 10.43 -13.31
N LEU A 13 11.09 9.29 -13.07
CA LEU A 13 12.21 9.17 -12.12
C LEU A 13 13.40 10.04 -12.47
N GLU A 14 13.76 10.14 -13.76
CA GLU A 14 14.84 11.03 -14.21
C GLU A 14 14.56 12.48 -13.79
N ARG A 15 13.33 12.97 -13.98
CA ARG A 15 12.97 14.35 -13.59
C ARG A 15 13.00 14.56 -12.08
N ILE A 16 12.58 13.56 -11.31
CA ILE A 16 12.61 13.61 -9.84
C ILE A 16 14.06 13.72 -9.37
N TYR A 17 14.95 12.86 -9.88
CA TYR A 17 16.36 12.89 -9.51
C TYR A 17 17.09 14.15 -10.01
N ASP A 18 16.83 14.61 -11.23
CA ASP A 18 17.38 15.87 -11.76
C ASP A 18 16.95 17.07 -10.88
N THR A 19 15.70 17.06 -10.40
CA THR A 19 15.20 18.11 -9.50
C THR A 19 15.91 18.06 -8.15
N ILE A 20 16.13 16.88 -7.59
CA ILE A 20 16.87 16.70 -6.33
C ILE A 20 18.31 17.19 -6.52
N GLU A 21 18.99 16.80 -7.58
CA GLU A 21 20.36 17.22 -7.86
C GLU A 21 20.46 18.75 -8.03
N GLY A 22 19.48 19.37 -8.69
CA GLY A 22 19.37 20.83 -8.78
C GLY A 22 19.24 21.50 -7.41
N ILE A 23 18.40 20.95 -6.53
CA ILE A 23 18.22 21.46 -5.15
C ILE A 23 19.51 21.28 -4.33
N GLU A 24 20.20 20.15 -4.46
CA GLU A 24 21.49 19.93 -3.79
C GLU A 24 22.54 20.95 -4.22
N LYS A 25 22.63 21.22 -5.53
CA LYS A 25 23.55 22.22 -6.11
C LYS A 25 23.26 23.64 -5.65
N GLU A 26 21.98 24.03 -5.58
CA GLU A 26 21.58 25.39 -5.17
C GLU A 26 21.70 25.60 -3.65
N SER A 27 21.27 24.62 -2.86
CA SER A 27 21.26 24.74 -1.39
C SER A 27 22.61 24.39 -0.73
N GLY A 28 23.52 23.76 -1.46
CA GLY A 28 24.77 23.24 -0.93
C GLY A 28 24.59 22.15 0.13
N THR A 29 23.42 21.50 0.20
CA THR A 29 23.18 20.40 1.13
C THR A 29 22.75 19.13 0.41
N LYS A 30 23.31 17.99 0.84
CA LYS A 30 22.92 16.66 0.40
C LYS A 30 21.51 16.31 0.89
N ILE A 31 20.74 15.64 0.04
CA ILE A 31 19.50 14.97 0.40
C ILE A 31 19.83 13.52 0.75
N ASP A 32 19.40 13.09 1.93
CA ASP A 32 19.75 11.78 2.48
C ASP A 32 18.84 10.68 1.92
N LEU A 33 17.54 10.97 1.78
CA LEU A 33 16.51 9.98 1.47
C LEU A 33 15.42 10.60 0.58
N LEU A 34 14.89 9.82 -0.36
CA LEU A 34 13.69 10.12 -1.12
C LEU A 34 12.55 9.17 -0.71
N LEU A 35 11.40 9.73 -0.36
CA LEU A 35 10.16 9.00 -0.10
C LEU A 35 9.15 9.29 -1.21
N CYS A 36 8.73 8.26 -1.96
CA CYS A 36 7.70 8.35 -2.98
C CYS A 36 6.38 7.77 -2.47
N CYS A 37 5.31 8.58 -2.49
CA CYS A 37 4.01 8.21 -1.93
C CYS A 37 3.12 7.40 -2.89
N GLY A 38 3.68 6.82 -3.96
CA GLY A 38 2.99 5.90 -4.86
C GLY A 38 2.84 6.39 -6.29
N ASP A 39 2.12 5.61 -7.09
CA ASP A 39 2.14 5.69 -8.56
C ASP A 39 3.60 5.75 -9.06
N PHE A 40 4.46 4.90 -8.50
CA PHE A 40 5.89 4.89 -8.78
C PHE A 40 6.16 4.40 -10.21
N GLN A 41 5.37 3.42 -10.66
CA GLN A 41 5.42 2.80 -11.98
C GLN A 41 6.75 2.07 -12.23
N SER A 42 7.03 1.06 -11.40
CA SER A 42 8.22 0.19 -11.48
C SER A 42 8.17 -0.81 -12.65
N THR A 43 7.83 -0.36 -13.86
CA THR A 43 7.68 -1.21 -15.04
C THR A 43 9.03 -1.66 -15.61
N ARG A 44 9.34 -2.96 -15.56
CA ARG A 44 10.63 -3.51 -16.05
C ARG A 44 10.64 -3.70 -17.56
N ASN A 45 9.50 -4.13 -18.12
CA ASN A 45 9.33 -4.45 -19.53
C ASN A 45 7.88 -4.24 -20.03
N LEU A 46 7.63 -4.61 -21.28
CA LEU A 46 6.31 -4.43 -21.91
C LEU A 46 5.21 -5.35 -21.38
N GLU A 47 5.56 -6.52 -20.83
CA GLU A 47 4.58 -7.42 -20.21
C GLU A 47 4.07 -6.82 -18.90
N ASP A 48 4.99 -6.35 -18.04
CA ASP A 48 4.65 -5.61 -16.82
C ASP A 48 3.72 -4.42 -17.14
N LEU A 49 3.98 -3.70 -18.24
CA LEU A 49 3.16 -2.57 -18.68
C LEU A 49 1.70 -2.96 -18.94
N GLN A 50 1.43 -4.21 -19.34
CA GLN A 50 0.06 -4.70 -19.55
C GLN A 50 -0.70 -5.00 -18.26
N THR A 51 -0.03 -4.99 -17.10
CA THR A 51 -0.66 -5.23 -15.80
C THR A 51 -1.11 -3.96 -15.10
N MET A 52 -0.72 -2.80 -15.64
CA MET A 52 -1.08 -1.51 -15.08
C MET A 52 -2.53 -1.14 -15.45
N ALA A 53 -3.31 -0.73 -14.44
CA ALA A 53 -4.70 -0.32 -14.61
C ALA A 53 -4.84 1.08 -15.21
N VAL A 54 -4.42 1.23 -16.46
CA VAL A 54 -4.45 2.48 -17.23
C VAL A 54 -5.03 2.20 -18.62
N PRO A 55 -5.89 3.08 -19.17
CA PRO A 55 -6.38 2.93 -20.53
C PRO A 55 -5.21 2.82 -21.53
N LYS A 56 -5.26 1.85 -22.45
CA LYS A 56 -4.16 1.51 -23.38
C LYS A 56 -3.45 2.71 -24.03
N LYS A 57 -4.21 3.73 -24.43
CA LYS A 57 -3.68 4.95 -25.07
C LYS A 57 -2.77 5.81 -24.17
N TYR A 58 -2.82 5.61 -22.85
CA TYR A 58 -2.03 6.31 -21.85
C TYR A 58 -0.91 5.44 -21.26
N LEU A 59 -0.78 4.18 -21.69
CA LEU A 59 0.34 3.33 -21.30
C LEU A 59 1.65 3.90 -21.85
N ASP A 60 2.62 4.08 -20.97
CA ASP A 60 3.96 4.53 -21.29
C ASP A 60 4.97 3.73 -20.47
N ILE A 61 6.07 3.29 -21.09
CA ILE A 61 7.10 2.49 -20.43
C ILE A 61 7.96 3.37 -19.48
N CYS A 62 7.96 4.69 -19.71
CA CYS A 62 8.74 5.67 -18.95
C CYS A 62 10.22 5.27 -18.82
N THR A 63 10.80 5.36 -17.61
CA THR A 63 12.27 5.29 -17.42
C THR A 63 12.73 4.29 -16.36
N PHE A 64 11.83 3.60 -15.65
CA PHE A 64 12.23 2.69 -14.57
C PHE A 64 13.11 1.53 -15.05
N TYR A 65 12.85 0.97 -16.23
CA TYR A 65 13.64 -0.13 -16.81
C TYR A 65 15.16 0.17 -16.87
N LYS A 66 15.56 1.44 -16.96
CA LYS A 66 16.97 1.85 -16.95
C LYS A 66 17.64 1.63 -15.59
N TYR A 67 16.89 1.85 -14.50
CA TYR A 67 17.36 1.59 -13.15
C TYR A 67 17.37 0.10 -12.85
N TYR A 68 16.33 -0.61 -13.31
CA TYR A 68 16.22 -2.05 -13.19
C TYR A 68 17.36 -2.80 -13.91
N SER A 69 17.69 -2.40 -15.13
CA SER A 69 18.76 -3.00 -15.95
C SER A 69 20.18 -2.61 -15.54
N GLY A 70 20.34 -1.58 -14.71
CA GLY A 70 21.64 -1.02 -14.33
C GLY A 70 22.23 -0.02 -15.32
N GLU A 71 21.50 0.41 -16.36
CA GLU A 71 21.88 1.57 -17.19
C GLU A 71 22.04 2.83 -16.33
N ARG A 72 21.22 2.96 -15.28
CA ARG A 72 21.30 4.03 -14.28
C ARG A 72 21.23 3.46 -12.86
N VAL A 73 21.75 4.24 -11.91
CA VAL A 73 21.65 3.97 -10.47
C VAL A 73 20.98 5.18 -9.83
N ALA A 74 20.06 4.94 -8.88
CA ALA A 74 19.42 6.03 -8.16
C ALA A 74 20.46 6.80 -7.32
N PRO A 75 20.57 8.14 -7.46
CA PRO A 75 21.62 8.94 -6.81
C PRO A 75 21.39 9.15 -5.30
N VAL A 76 20.20 8.82 -4.80
CA VAL A 76 19.77 8.91 -3.40
C VAL A 76 19.00 7.64 -3.06
N LEU A 77 19.07 7.19 -1.80
CA LEU A 77 18.24 6.08 -1.35
C LEU A 77 16.78 6.45 -1.55
N THR A 78 16.05 5.62 -2.29
CA THR A 78 14.64 5.87 -2.62
C THR A 78 13.79 4.77 -2.00
N ILE A 79 12.86 5.14 -1.12
CA ILE A 79 11.84 4.23 -0.59
C ILE A 79 10.50 4.64 -1.17
N PHE A 80 9.72 3.68 -1.65
CA PHE A 80 8.39 3.94 -2.18
C PHE A 80 7.36 2.90 -1.72
N ILE A 81 6.11 3.32 -1.76
CA ILE A 81 4.91 2.45 -1.66
C ILE A 81 4.21 2.41 -3.02
N GLY A 82 3.31 1.45 -3.22
CA GLY A 82 2.51 1.36 -4.44
C GLY A 82 1.33 2.34 -4.42
N GLY A 83 0.95 2.85 -5.58
CA GLY A 83 -0.33 3.53 -5.82
C GLY A 83 -1.30 2.66 -6.61
N ASN A 84 -2.04 3.26 -7.53
CA ASN A 84 -3.00 2.57 -8.41
C ASN A 84 -2.54 2.48 -9.88
N HIS A 85 -1.44 3.15 -10.24
CA HIS A 85 -0.78 3.04 -11.54
C HIS A 85 0.59 2.39 -11.41
N GLU A 86 0.58 1.07 -11.21
CA GLU A 86 1.78 0.29 -10.94
C GLU A 86 1.94 -0.89 -11.90
N ALA A 87 3.17 -1.38 -12.01
CA ALA A 87 3.42 -2.76 -12.46
C ALA A 87 3.04 -3.72 -11.30
N SER A 88 1.74 -3.92 -11.09
CA SER A 88 1.21 -4.62 -9.92
C SER A 88 1.73 -6.05 -9.79
N ASN A 89 2.02 -6.73 -10.91
CA ASN A 89 2.63 -8.04 -10.89
C ASN A 89 4.00 -8.01 -10.23
N TYR A 90 4.85 -7.03 -10.56
CA TYR A 90 6.19 -6.95 -10.01
C TYR A 90 6.17 -6.61 -8.52
N LEU A 91 5.29 -5.68 -8.11
CA LEU A 91 5.11 -5.37 -6.68
C LEU A 91 4.55 -6.56 -5.90
N GLN A 92 3.69 -7.37 -6.52
CA GLN A 92 3.16 -8.61 -5.93
C GLN A 92 4.24 -9.70 -5.73
N GLU A 93 5.36 -9.66 -6.46
CA GLU A 93 6.50 -10.54 -6.19
C GLU A 93 7.24 -10.15 -4.87
N LEU A 94 7.00 -8.95 -4.34
CA LEU A 94 7.66 -8.36 -3.16
C LEU A 94 6.67 -7.90 -2.08
N PRO A 95 5.76 -8.76 -1.58
CA PRO A 95 4.65 -8.36 -0.70
C PRO A 95 5.12 -7.79 0.65
N TYR A 96 6.31 -8.21 1.11
CA TYR A 96 6.94 -7.74 2.36
C TYR A 96 8.05 -6.68 2.14
N GLY A 97 8.15 -6.17 0.91
CA GLY A 97 9.16 -5.23 0.49
C GLY A 97 10.44 -5.88 -0.02
N GLY A 98 11.26 -5.09 -0.71
CA GLY A 98 12.50 -5.53 -1.33
C GLY A 98 13.06 -4.51 -2.31
N TRP A 99 14.29 -4.74 -2.78
CA TRP A 99 14.93 -3.90 -3.76
C TRP A 99 14.32 -4.16 -5.14
N VAL A 100 13.84 -3.10 -5.79
CA VAL A 100 13.34 -3.18 -7.18
C VAL A 100 14.39 -2.74 -8.21
N ALA A 101 15.42 -2.07 -7.74
CA ALA A 101 16.63 -1.67 -8.46
C ALA A 101 17.70 -1.30 -7.42
N PRO A 102 18.98 -1.17 -7.79
CA PRO A 102 19.99 -0.67 -6.88
C PRO A 102 19.59 0.69 -6.29
N ASN A 103 19.59 0.78 -4.96
CA ASN A 103 19.24 1.98 -4.20
C ASN A 103 17.75 2.42 -4.30
N ILE A 104 16.86 1.55 -4.79
CA ILE A 104 15.40 1.77 -4.83
C ILE A 104 14.69 0.61 -4.12
N TYR A 105 14.04 0.90 -3.00
CA TYR A 105 13.39 -0.07 -2.12
C TYR A 105 11.86 0.09 -2.12
N TYR A 106 11.15 -0.98 -2.45
CA TYR A 106 9.70 -1.07 -2.29
C TYR A 106 9.38 -1.50 -0.85
N LEU A 107 8.43 -0.82 -0.20
CA LEU A 107 8.07 -1.11 1.19
C LEU A 107 7.14 -2.32 1.37
N GLY A 108 6.59 -2.88 0.29
CA GLY A 108 5.61 -3.97 0.34
C GLY A 108 4.16 -3.47 0.38
N TYR A 109 3.21 -4.40 0.54
CA TYR A 109 1.79 -4.04 0.70
C TYR A 109 1.58 -3.13 1.90
N ALA A 110 2.28 -3.44 2.99
CA ALA A 110 2.62 -2.53 4.06
C ALA A 110 3.96 -2.95 4.64
N GLY A 111 4.67 -2.00 5.23
CA GLY A 111 5.97 -2.28 5.84
C GLY A 111 6.41 -1.21 6.81
N VAL A 112 7.36 -1.57 7.68
CA VAL A 112 8.06 -0.64 8.57
C VAL A 112 9.56 -0.90 8.47
N VAL A 113 10.32 0.17 8.29
CA VAL A 113 11.78 0.16 8.19
C VAL A 113 12.36 1.30 9.01
N ASN A 114 13.62 1.15 9.38
CA ASN A 114 14.39 2.18 10.05
C ASN A 114 15.48 2.70 9.10
N VAL A 115 15.61 4.02 8.99
CA VAL A 115 16.70 4.66 8.27
C VAL A 115 17.42 5.61 9.22
N ASN A 116 18.62 5.25 9.66
CA ASN A 116 19.43 6.04 10.59
C ASN A 116 18.65 6.53 11.83
N GLY A 117 17.80 5.66 12.38
CA GLY A 117 16.96 5.93 13.56
C GLY A 117 15.65 6.66 13.28
N VAL A 118 15.33 6.99 12.02
CA VAL A 118 14.00 7.46 11.61
C VAL A 118 13.13 6.24 11.28
N ARG A 119 12.05 6.05 12.03
CA ARG A 119 11.12 4.93 11.84
C ARG A 119 10.03 5.28 10.84
N ILE A 120 9.99 4.55 9.72
CA ILE A 120 9.13 4.83 8.57
C ILE A 120 8.20 3.64 8.36
N ALA A 121 6.89 3.88 8.50
CA ALA A 121 5.86 2.92 8.14
C ALA A 121 5.14 3.35 6.86
N GLY A 122 4.53 2.42 6.15
CA GLY A 122 3.71 2.78 5.00
C GLY A 122 2.72 1.70 4.56
N VAL A 123 1.73 2.16 3.79
CA VAL A 123 0.66 1.34 3.21
C VAL A 123 0.56 1.63 1.73
N SER A 124 0.70 0.58 0.92
CA SER A 124 0.52 0.65 -0.54
C SER A 124 -0.95 0.57 -0.92
N GLY A 125 -1.31 1.22 -2.02
CA GLY A 125 -2.59 1.06 -2.68
C GLY A 125 -3.65 2.12 -2.33
N ILE A 126 -4.86 1.89 -2.84
CA ILE A 126 -6.04 2.74 -2.61
C ILE A 126 -7.17 1.97 -1.94
N PHE A 127 -8.05 2.67 -1.23
CA PHE A 127 -9.14 2.01 -0.51
C PHE A 127 -10.37 1.78 -1.39
N LYS A 128 -10.85 0.54 -1.42
CA LYS A 128 -12.18 0.17 -1.92
C LYS A 128 -12.87 -0.77 -0.94
N GLY A 129 -14.03 -0.35 -0.42
CA GLY A 129 -14.73 -1.06 0.65
C GLY A 129 -15.11 -2.51 0.32
N HIS A 130 -15.46 -2.80 -0.94
CA HIS A 130 -15.84 -4.15 -1.37
C HIS A 130 -14.68 -5.14 -1.44
N ASP A 131 -13.43 -4.66 -1.55
CA ASP A 131 -12.24 -5.55 -1.54
C ASP A 131 -11.54 -5.59 -0.19
N PHE A 132 -11.78 -4.62 0.69
CA PHE A 132 -11.07 -4.47 1.97
C PHE A 132 -11.11 -5.73 2.85
N LEU A 133 -12.26 -6.44 2.87
CA LEU A 133 -12.44 -7.65 3.67
C LEU A 133 -12.02 -8.94 2.96
N ARG A 134 -11.52 -8.87 1.72
CA ARG A 134 -11.09 -10.02 0.92
C ARG A 134 -9.63 -10.34 1.15
N GLY A 135 -9.22 -11.55 0.80
CA GLY A 135 -7.81 -11.91 0.67
C GLY A 135 -7.17 -11.37 -0.61
N HIS A 136 -5.85 -11.46 -0.68
CA HIS A 136 -5.11 -11.25 -1.93
C HIS A 136 -5.21 -12.53 -2.77
N HIS A 137 -6.15 -12.53 -3.71
CA HIS A 137 -6.52 -13.69 -4.53
C HIS A 137 -6.12 -13.51 -6.00
N GLU A 138 -5.66 -12.32 -6.33
CA GLU A 138 -5.23 -11.92 -7.66
C GLU A 138 -3.85 -12.49 -7.99
N TYR A 139 -3.64 -12.86 -9.25
CA TYR A 139 -2.33 -13.18 -9.82
C TYR A 139 -2.42 -13.02 -11.34
N PRO A 140 -1.30 -12.72 -12.04
CA PRO A 140 -1.35 -12.54 -13.49
C PRO A 140 -1.54 -13.90 -14.23
N PRO A 141 -2.07 -13.92 -15.45
CA PRO A 141 -2.72 -12.83 -16.17
C PRO A 141 -3.98 -12.33 -15.45
N TYR A 142 -4.06 -11.02 -15.22
CA TYR A 142 -5.20 -10.39 -14.57
C TYR A 142 -6.35 -10.19 -15.55
N THR A 143 -7.56 -10.38 -15.05
CA THR A 143 -8.78 -9.81 -15.64
C THR A 143 -8.83 -8.30 -15.43
N GLU A 144 -9.77 -7.61 -16.09
CA GLU A 144 -9.97 -6.17 -15.90
C GLU A 144 -10.34 -5.79 -14.46
N SER A 145 -11.02 -6.70 -13.74
CA SER A 145 -11.37 -6.52 -12.33
C SER A 145 -10.14 -6.74 -11.44
N THR A 146 -9.46 -7.87 -11.60
CA THR A 146 -8.29 -8.22 -10.75
C THR A 146 -7.08 -7.31 -10.97
N CYS A 147 -6.96 -6.71 -12.16
CA CYS A 147 -5.97 -5.68 -12.45
C CYS A 147 -6.17 -4.43 -11.59
N ARG A 148 -7.40 -4.17 -11.13
CA ARG A 148 -7.74 -3.09 -10.20
C ARG A 148 -7.68 -3.54 -8.75
N SER A 149 -8.26 -4.70 -8.42
CA SER A 149 -8.35 -5.15 -7.03
C SER A 149 -7.00 -5.51 -6.41
N VAL A 150 -5.99 -5.87 -7.21
CA VAL A 150 -4.62 -6.21 -6.75
C VAL A 150 -3.94 -5.07 -5.97
N TYR A 151 -4.23 -3.80 -6.27
CA TYR A 151 -3.66 -2.66 -5.55
C TYR A 151 -4.63 -2.07 -4.52
N HIS A 152 -5.79 -2.67 -4.27
CA HIS A 152 -6.67 -2.18 -3.23
C HIS A 152 -6.14 -2.57 -1.83
N VAL A 153 -6.24 -1.66 -0.86
CA VAL A 153 -5.83 -1.93 0.53
C VAL A 153 -6.69 -3.04 1.13
N ARG A 154 -6.08 -4.01 1.83
CA ARG A 154 -6.81 -5.04 2.60
C ARG A 154 -6.74 -4.77 4.09
N GLN A 155 -7.68 -5.38 4.83
CA GLN A 155 -7.77 -5.23 6.28
C GLN A 155 -6.54 -5.79 7.03
N LEU A 156 -5.83 -6.76 6.46
CA LEU A 156 -4.72 -7.42 7.14
C LEU A 156 -3.54 -6.47 7.38
N GLU A 157 -3.16 -5.70 6.36
CA GLU A 157 -2.08 -4.73 6.45
C GLU A 157 -2.40 -3.63 7.47
N VAL A 158 -3.64 -3.12 7.44
CA VAL A 158 -4.13 -2.13 8.41
C VAL A 158 -4.16 -2.70 9.83
N PHE A 159 -4.63 -3.93 9.98
CA PHE A 159 -4.65 -4.62 11.26
C PHE A 159 -3.25 -4.80 11.82
N ARG A 160 -2.28 -5.24 11.01
CA ARG A 160 -0.88 -5.42 11.41
C ARG A 160 -0.26 -4.10 11.85
N LEU A 161 -0.44 -3.02 11.07
CA LEU A 161 0.10 -1.71 11.45
C LEU A 161 -0.50 -1.17 12.75
N LYS A 162 -1.78 -1.45 13.03
CA LYS A 162 -2.42 -1.10 14.31
C LYS A 162 -1.80 -1.79 15.53
N GLN A 163 -0.99 -2.83 15.35
CA GLN A 163 -0.30 -3.54 16.42
C GLN A 163 1.04 -2.91 16.79
N LEU A 164 1.52 -1.94 16.00
CA LEU A 164 2.76 -1.23 16.31
C LEU A 164 2.60 -0.46 17.62
N SER A 165 3.63 -0.54 18.44
CA SER A 165 3.80 0.25 19.64
C SER A 165 4.97 1.22 19.47
N GLY A 166 5.13 2.12 20.44
CA GLY A 166 6.17 3.14 20.40
C GLY A 166 5.89 4.25 19.38
N LYS A 167 6.90 5.10 19.18
CA LYS A 167 6.81 6.28 18.33
C LYS A 167 7.07 5.89 16.87
N ILE A 168 6.24 6.42 15.97
CA ILE A 168 6.47 6.37 14.53
C ILE A 168 6.78 7.79 14.04
N ASP A 169 7.88 7.97 13.32
CA ASP A 169 8.27 9.28 12.83
C ASP A 169 7.51 9.65 11.57
N ILE A 170 7.41 8.70 10.63
CA ILE A 170 6.79 8.93 9.32
C ILE A 170 5.84 7.78 8.99
N ILE A 171 4.62 8.13 8.57
CA ILE A 171 3.75 7.22 7.82
C ILE A 171 3.60 7.74 6.38
N ILE A 172 3.75 6.85 5.39
CA ILE A 172 3.48 7.15 3.98
C ILE A 172 2.29 6.32 3.47
N SER A 173 1.38 6.97 2.75
CA SER A 173 0.24 6.32 2.10
C SER A 173 -0.03 6.94 0.73
N HIS A 174 -0.63 6.20 -0.20
CA HIS A 174 -1.01 6.82 -1.47
C HIS A 174 -2.26 7.69 -1.31
N ASP A 175 -3.34 7.07 -0.82
CA ASP A 175 -4.58 7.76 -0.46
C ASP A 175 -4.42 8.65 0.77
N TRP A 176 -5.33 9.61 0.90
CA TRP A 176 -5.42 10.46 2.09
C TRP A 176 -6.25 9.77 3.18
N PRO A 177 -5.94 9.97 4.46
CA PRO A 177 -6.88 9.65 5.54
C PRO A 177 -8.19 10.42 5.35
N THR A 178 -9.33 9.74 5.48
CA THR A 178 -10.65 10.41 5.46
C THR A 178 -10.71 11.50 6.52
N GLY A 179 -11.34 12.64 6.19
CA GLY A 179 -11.50 13.77 7.12
C GLY A 179 -10.28 14.67 7.29
N ILE A 180 -9.11 14.33 6.71
CA ILE A 180 -7.88 15.13 6.89
C ILE A 180 -8.02 16.58 6.42
N TYR A 181 -8.94 16.83 5.49
CA TYR A 181 -9.25 18.16 4.96
C TYR A 181 -9.83 19.13 6.01
N GLU A 182 -10.38 18.64 7.12
CA GLU A 182 -10.87 19.47 8.22
C GLU A 182 -9.74 20.10 9.06
N TYR A 183 -8.52 19.57 8.95
CA TYR A 183 -7.35 19.99 9.74
C TYR A 183 -6.42 20.95 8.98
N GLY A 184 -6.86 21.43 7.80
CA GLY A 184 -6.10 22.34 6.95
C GLY A 184 -7.00 23.39 6.28
N ASN A 185 -6.52 24.03 5.22
CA ASN A 185 -7.28 25.07 4.54
C ASN A 185 -8.31 24.47 3.55
N LYS A 186 -9.41 23.94 4.10
CA LYS A 186 -10.52 23.34 3.34
C LYS A 186 -11.08 24.28 2.26
N ALA A 187 -11.24 25.56 2.58
CA ALA A 187 -11.75 26.56 1.63
C ALA A 187 -10.83 26.73 0.41
N GLN A 188 -9.50 26.76 0.60
CA GLN A 188 -8.55 26.81 -0.50
C GLN A 188 -8.59 25.52 -1.33
N LEU A 189 -8.71 24.37 -0.68
CA LEU A 189 -8.80 23.07 -1.36
C LEU A 189 -10.03 23.01 -2.27
N LEU A 190 -11.22 23.36 -1.75
CA LEU A 190 -12.47 23.39 -2.52
C LEU A 190 -12.45 24.44 -3.64
N ARG A 191 -11.77 25.58 -3.45
CA ARG A 191 -11.57 26.55 -4.54
C ARG A 191 -10.74 25.96 -5.69
N LYS A 192 -9.74 25.14 -5.39
CA LYS A 192 -8.90 24.46 -6.40
C LYS A 192 -9.59 23.24 -7.00
N LYS A 193 -10.36 22.50 -6.20
CA LYS A 193 -11.00 21.22 -6.53
C LYS A 193 -12.46 21.21 -6.05
N PRO A 194 -13.38 21.94 -6.70
CA PRO A 194 -14.76 22.08 -6.21
C PRO A 194 -15.53 20.76 -6.14
N PHE A 195 -15.19 19.80 -6.99
CA PHE A 195 -15.85 18.49 -7.05
C PHE A 195 -15.60 17.62 -5.81
N PHE A 196 -14.61 17.95 -4.97
CA PHE A 196 -14.42 17.27 -3.69
C PHE A 196 -15.52 17.57 -2.68
N ALA A 197 -16.35 18.61 -2.88
CA ALA A 197 -17.39 18.99 -1.91
C ALA A 197 -18.33 17.82 -1.58
N ALA A 198 -18.84 17.12 -2.60
CA ALA A 198 -19.76 16.00 -2.42
C ALA A 198 -19.10 14.80 -1.73
N ASP A 199 -17.84 14.49 -2.09
CA ASP A 199 -17.09 13.39 -1.48
C ASP A 199 -16.71 13.71 -0.02
N MET A 200 -16.44 14.99 0.30
CA MET A 200 -16.19 15.44 1.67
C MET A 200 -17.45 15.36 2.54
N GLU A 201 -18.60 15.77 2.00
CA GLU A 201 -19.88 15.74 2.71
C GLU A 201 -20.36 14.31 2.97
N SER A 202 -20.15 13.40 2.02
CA SER A 202 -20.49 11.98 2.15
C SER A 202 -19.42 11.15 2.87
N GLY A 203 -18.30 11.75 3.29
CA GLY A 203 -17.18 11.04 3.94
C GLY A 203 -16.44 10.06 3.03
N LYS A 204 -16.61 10.15 1.71
CA LYS A 204 -15.99 9.29 0.70
C LYS A 204 -14.62 9.78 0.24
N LEU A 205 -14.25 11.03 0.53
CA LEU A 205 -12.92 11.54 0.16
C LEU A 205 -11.84 10.96 1.09
N GLY A 206 -11.03 10.06 0.53
CA GLY A 206 -9.92 9.41 1.24
C GLY A 206 -10.25 8.00 1.69
N SER A 207 -9.40 7.48 2.58
CA SER A 207 -9.44 6.12 3.08
C SER A 207 -9.75 6.11 4.57
N ARG A 208 -10.89 5.48 4.90
CA ARG A 208 -11.34 5.28 6.28
C ARG A 208 -10.36 4.40 7.09
N PRO A 209 -9.81 3.28 6.55
CA PRO A 209 -8.78 2.54 7.27
C PRO A 209 -7.52 3.37 7.60
N LEU A 210 -7.14 4.31 6.73
CA LEU A 210 -6.02 5.22 7.00
C LEU A 210 -6.36 6.28 8.07
N GLU A 211 -7.61 6.76 8.12
CA GLU A 211 -8.08 7.60 9.23
C GLU A 211 -7.95 6.87 10.58
N GLU A 212 -8.34 5.60 10.64
CA GLU A 212 -8.19 4.79 11.85
C GLU A 212 -6.72 4.60 12.25
N LEU A 213 -5.83 4.39 11.28
CA LEU A 213 -4.38 4.30 11.53
C LEU A 213 -3.80 5.62 12.03
N LEU A 214 -4.19 6.75 11.43
CA LEU A 214 -3.74 8.08 11.86
C LEU A 214 -4.09 8.34 13.33
N LYS A 215 -5.31 7.97 13.76
CA LYS A 215 -5.76 8.12 15.15
C LYS A 215 -5.07 7.15 16.10
N ALA A 216 -4.82 5.92 15.66
CA ALA A 216 -4.22 4.87 16.49
C ALA A 216 -2.71 5.09 16.71
N LEU A 217 -1.98 5.44 15.66
CA LEU A 217 -0.51 5.48 15.67
C LEU A 217 0.06 6.89 15.89
N GLN A 218 -0.71 7.93 15.60
CA GLN A 218 -0.36 9.33 15.88
C GLN A 218 1.08 9.70 15.47
N PRO A 219 1.50 9.43 14.21
CA PRO A 219 2.89 9.61 13.81
C PRO A 219 3.29 11.09 13.80
N THR A 220 4.59 11.38 13.82
CA THR A 220 5.06 12.79 13.75
C THR A 220 4.72 13.43 12.39
N TYR A 221 4.90 12.68 11.31
CA TYR A 221 4.61 13.07 9.94
C TYR A 221 3.72 12.04 9.25
N TRP A 222 2.81 12.52 8.40
CA TRP A 222 2.06 11.70 7.46
C TRP A 222 2.18 12.29 6.06
N PHE A 223 2.72 11.52 5.12
CA PHE A 223 2.85 11.93 3.72
C PHE A 223 1.89 11.17 2.81
N ALA A 224 1.24 11.88 1.90
CA ALA A 224 0.28 11.29 0.98
C ALA A 224 0.30 11.88 -0.45
N ALA A 225 -0.42 11.26 -1.37
CA ALA A 225 -0.47 11.68 -2.78
C ALA A 225 -1.88 11.51 -3.38
N HIS A 226 -2.00 10.85 -4.54
CA HIS A 226 -3.21 10.47 -5.27
C HIS A 226 -4.10 11.62 -5.80
N LEU A 227 -4.52 12.54 -4.95
CA LEU A 227 -5.51 13.59 -5.28
C LEU A 227 -4.97 14.74 -6.14
N HIS A 228 -3.68 14.69 -6.50
CA HIS A 228 -2.99 15.63 -7.38
C HIS A 228 -3.24 17.09 -6.97
N CYS A 229 -2.94 17.38 -5.70
CA CYS A 229 -2.89 18.72 -5.17
C CYS A 229 -2.06 18.76 -3.89
N LYS A 230 -1.27 19.83 -3.75
CA LYS A 230 -0.57 20.11 -2.50
C LYS A 230 -1.57 20.54 -1.41
N PHE A 231 -1.51 19.88 -0.27
CA PHE A 231 -2.32 20.20 0.91
C PHE A 231 -1.52 19.91 2.18
N ALA A 232 -1.65 20.76 3.19
CA ALA A 232 -0.99 20.60 4.47
C ALA A 232 -2.02 20.77 5.58
N ALA A 233 -1.90 19.95 6.61
CA ALA A 233 -2.78 19.94 7.76
C ALA A 233 -2.02 19.61 9.05
N LEU A 234 -2.56 20.07 10.18
CA LEU A 234 -2.04 19.78 11.51
C LEU A 234 -3.13 19.08 12.30
N VAL A 235 -2.88 17.83 12.67
CA VAL A 235 -3.85 16.97 13.36
C VAL A 235 -3.46 16.89 14.84
N PRO A 236 -4.14 17.62 15.74
CA PRO A 236 -3.89 17.51 17.16
C PRO A 236 -4.45 16.19 17.70
N HIS A 237 -3.67 15.52 18.53
CA HIS A 237 -4.05 14.31 19.24
C HIS A 237 -4.27 14.64 20.70
N ILE A 238 -5.50 14.44 21.15
CA ILE A 238 -5.83 14.56 22.57
C ILE A 238 -5.29 13.31 23.24
N SER A 239 -4.32 13.48 24.15
CA SER A 239 -3.90 12.42 25.03
C SER A 239 -5.03 12.15 26.02
N SER A 240 -5.99 11.30 25.66
CA SER A 240 -6.74 10.57 26.66
C SER A 240 -5.68 9.79 27.46
N GLN A 241 -5.51 10.14 28.72
CA GLN A 241 -4.73 9.31 29.64
C GLN A 241 -5.23 7.87 29.44
N LYS A 242 -4.33 6.92 29.17
CA LYS A 242 -4.63 5.49 29.28
C LYS A 242 -4.91 5.18 30.75
N GLY A 243 -6.05 5.66 31.24
CA GLY A 243 -6.67 5.30 32.50
C GLY A 243 -7.65 4.19 32.22
N THR A 244 -7.53 3.13 33.02
CA THR A 244 -8.53 2.10 33.26
C THR A 244 -9.95 2.65 33.26
N ASP A 245 -10.84 1.96 32.54
CA ASP A 245 -12.28 1.82 32.76
C ASP A 245 -13.06 3.00 33.36
N ASP A 246 -13.80 3.72 32.51
CA ASP A 246 -15.28 3.84 32.61
C ASP A 246 -15.79 4.80 31.52
N ASP A 247 -16.31 4.24 30.43
CA ASP A 247 -17.23 4.93 29.52
C ASP A 247 -18.65 4.67 30.03
N ASN A 248 -19.31 5.70 30.57
CA ASN A 248 -20.77 5.70 30.66
C ASN A 248 -21.37 6.83 29.83
N GLN A 249 -22.40 6.44 29.11
CA GLN A 249 -23.08 7.12 28.03
C GLN A 249 -23.82 8.39 28.49
N SER A 250 -23.94 9.37 27.59
CA SER A 250 -25.16 9.59 26.80
C SER A 250 -25.37 11.06 26.43
N SER A 251 -25.88 11.20 25.21
CA SER A 251 -26.46 12.39 24.61
C SER A 251 -27.72 12.88 25.33
N SER A 252 -27.94 14.19 25.40
CA SER A 252 -29.22 14.81 25.01
C SER A 252 -29.16 16.33 25.00
N SER A 253 -30.03 16.90 24.17
CA SER A 253 -30.22 18.30 23.80
C SER A 253 -30.86 19.21 24.85
N SER A 254 -30.83 20.51 24.50
CA SER A 254 -31.88 21.54 24.58
C SER A 254 -31.94 22.58 25.72
N SER A 255 -32.11 23.82 25.25
CA SER A 255 -32.81 25.03 25.75
C SER A 255 -32.20 25.92 26.85
N GLU A 256 -31.97 27.17 26.44
CA GLU A 256 -32.35 28.48 27.02
C GLU A 256 -32.33 28.69 28.54
N ASP A 257 -31.57 29.69 29.01
CA ASP A 257 -32.08 30.86 29.76
C ASP A 257 -30.97 31.88 30.10
N GLU A 258 -31.40 33.13 30.27
CA GLU A 258 -30.65 34.39 30.41
C GLU A 258 -30.07 34.66 31.82
N ASP A 259 -29.04 35.52 31.82
CA ASP A 259 -28.62 36.53 32.81
C ASP A 259 -28.27 36.19 34.29
N ASP A 260 -27.01 36.53 34.62
CA ASP A 260 -26.60 37.58 35.57
C ASP A 260 -25.64 37.22 36.74
N GLU A 261 -24.70 38.16 36.92
CA GLU A 261 -23.92 38.53 38.12
C GLU A 261 -22.52 37.94 38.42
N GLU A 262 -21.60 38.91 38.63
CA GLU A 262 -20.18 38.79 38.94
C GLU A 262 -19.92 38.34 40.39
N VAL A 263 -18.97 37.41 40.60
CA VAL A 263 -18.16 37.40 41.83
C VAL A 263 -16.69 37.07 41.54
N LYS A 264 -15.82 38.04 41.82
CA LYS A 264 -14.36 37.94 41.81
C LYS A 264 -13.84 37.02 42.92
N SER A 265 -13.03 36.01 42.58
CA SER A 265 -11.96 35.54 43.49
C SER A 265 -10.78 34.84 42.77
N LYS A 266 -9.61 35.49 42.88
CA LYS A 266 -8.18 35.08 42.81
C LYS A 266 -7.65 34.07 41.74
N PRO A 267 -6.46 34.33 41.18
CA PRO A 267 -5.87 33.48 40.14
C PRO A 267 -5.25 32.22 40.76
N ALA A 268 -5.89 31.08 40.57
CA ALA A 268 -5.27 29.78 40.84
C ALA A 268 -4.53 29.32 39.57
N SER A 269 -3.21 29.23 39.70
CA SER A 269 -2.27 28.38 38.94
C SER A 269 -2.77 27.85 37.59
N THR A 270 -2.21 28.40 36.51
CA THR A 270 -2.17 27.75 35.20
C THR A 270 -1.74 26.29 35.33
N PRO A 271 -2.58 25.30 34.95
CA PRO A 271 -2.06 23.97 34.70
C PRO A 271 -1.17 24.10 33.47
N SER A 272 0.11 23.80 33.64
CA SER A 272 1.06 23.63 32.54
C SER A 272 0.49 22.56 31.60
N ALA A 273 -0.21 23.00 30.56
CA ALA A 273 -0.78 22.12 29.54
C ALA A 273 0.37 21.32 28.94
N ALA A 274 0.36 20.00 29.13
CA ALA A 274 1.29 19.12 28.45
C ALA A 274 1.21 19.40 26.94
N PRO A 275 2.34 19.40 26.21
CA PRO A 275 2.31 19.69 24.78
C PRO A 275 1.43 18.66 24.07
N VAL A 276 0.38 19.14 23.41
CA VAL A 276 -0.52 18.33 22.59
C VAL A 276 0.31 17.70 21.46
N SER A 277 0.26 16.37 21.33
CA SER A 277 0.91 15.67 20.22
C SER A 277 0.23 16.07 18.91
N VAL A 278 0.98 16.31 17.84
CA VAL A 278 0.42 16.77 16.56
C VAL A 278 1.07 16.00 15.42
N THR A 279 0.26 15.41 14.55
CA THR A 279 0.74 14.90 13.24
C THR A 279 0.76 16.02 12.22
N LYS A 280 1.90 16.16 11.54
CA LYS A 280 2.07 17.06 10.39
C LYS A 280 1.74 16.30 9.11
N PHE A 281 0.57 16.57 8.54
CA PHE A 281 0.15 15.97 7.28
C PHE A 281 0.61 16.83 6.10
N LEU A 282 1.17 16.19 5.07
CA LEU A 282 1.50 16.82 3.79
C LEU A 282 1.14 15.88 2.65
N ALA A 283 0.26 16.35 1.77
CA ALA A 283 0.01 15.74 0.49
C ALA A 283 0.66 16.54 -0.64
N LEU A 284 1.17 15.85 -1.65
CA LEU A 284 1.85 16.45 -2.80
C LEU A 284 1.15 16.12 -4.12
N ASP A 285 1.49 16.91 -5.14
CA ASP A 285 0.97 16.73 -6.50
C ASP A 285 1.81 15.69 -7.27
N LYS A 286 1.42 15.41 -8.52
CA LYS A 286 2.22 14.58 -9.41
C LYS A 286 3.35 15.32 -10.11
N CYS A 287 4.40 14.59 -10.52
CA CYS A 287 5.57 15.09 -11.23
C CYS A 287 5.24 15.74 -12.59
N LEU A 288 4.76 16.98 -12.55
CA LEU A 288 4.43 17.78 -13.72
C LEU A 288 4.96 19.21 -13.58
N PRO A 289 5.25 19.90 -14.70
CA PRO A 289 5.74 21.27 -14.68
C PRO A 289 4.83 22.20 -13.86
N ARG A 290 5.46 23.06 -13.04
CA ARG A 290 4.80 24.08 -12.20
C ARG A 290 3.85 23.51 -11.13
N ARG A 291 4.04 22.26 -10.72
CA ARG A 291 3.31 21.65 -9.61
C ARG A 291 4.21 21.42 -8.40
N GLY A 292 3.63 21.44 -7.21
CA GLY A 292 4.33 21.11 -5.97
C GLY A 292 4.35 19.61 -5.74
N PHE A 293 5.13 18.88 -6.54
CA PHE A 293 5.24 17.43 -6.48
C PHE A 293 6.35 16.93 -5.56
N LEU A 294 7.33 17.78 -5.25
CA LEU A 294 8.47 17.49 -4.39
C LEU A 294 8.55 18.51 -3.26
N GLN A 295 8.88 18.07 -2.05
CA GLN A 295 9.20 18.94 -0.92
C GLN A 295 10.31 18.34 -0.06
N ILE A 296 11.29 19.16 0.32
CA ILE A 296 12.32 18.78 1.28
C ILE A 296 11.83 19.06 2.70
N VAL A 297 11.97 18.08 3.58
CA VAL A 297 11.64 18.17 5.00
C VAL A 297 12.90 17.84 5.81
N ASP A 298 13.16 18.65 6.84
CA ASP A 298 14.20 18.37 7.82
C ASP A 298 13.59 17.59 8.99
N ILE A 299 14.04 16.34 9.15
CA ILE A 299 13.57 15.43 10.18
C ILE A 299 14.70 15.24 11.21
N PRO A 300 14.45 15.52 12.50
CA PRO A 300 15.45 15.32 13.55
C PRO A 300 15.94 13.87 13.57
N SER A 301 17.24 13.67 13.39
CA SER A 301 17.90 12.36 13.39
C SER A 301 19.34 12.52 13.84
N ALA A 302 20.02 11.40 14.14
CA ALA A 302 21.46 11.40 14.25
C ALA A 302 22.10 11.85 12.92
N PRO A 303 23.31 12.45 12.93
CA PRO A 303 24.06 12.74 11.72
C PRO A 303 24.24 11.47 10.87
N VAL A 304 23.99 11.57 9.57
CA VAL A 304 24.24 10.48 8.63
C VAL A 304 25.72 10.50 8.27
N GLU A 305 26.48 9.51 8.72
CA GLU A 305 27.86 9.31 8.29
C GLU A 305 27.87 8.41 7.03
N GLY A 306 28.13 9.00 5.86
CA GLY A 306 28.15 8.28 4.59
C GLY A 306 26.75 8.10 3.97
N ASN A 307 26.47 6.92 3.42
CA ASN A 307 25.17 6.60 2.84
C ASN A 307 24.19 6.17 3.94
N PRO A 308 22.90 6.58 3.87
CA PRO A 308 21.89 6.09 4.80
C PRO A 308 21.79 4.58 4.78
N GLN A 309 21.62 3.98 5.96
CA GLN A 309 21.49 2.55 6.14
C GLN A 309 20.03 2.20 6.36
N LEU A 310 19.55 1.23 5.58
CA LEU A 310 18.19 0.70 5.67
C LEU A 310 18.20 -0.56 6.55
N GLU A 311 17.34 -0.58 7.55
CA GLU A 311 17.19 -1.69 8.49
C GLU A 311 15.73 -2.12 8.60
N TYR A 312 15.51 -3.42 8.79
CA TYR A 312 14.21 -3.95 9.16
C TYR A 312 13.82 -3.47 10.56
N ASP A 313 12.51 -3.27 10.77
CA ASP A 313 11.97 -2.98 12.08
C ASP A 313 11.63 -4.28 12.82
N ALA A 314 12.27 -4.51 13.97
CA ALA A 314 12.10 -5.75 14.74
C ALA A 314 10.65 -5.99 15.18
N GLU A 315 9.93 -4.93 15.55
CA GLU A 315 8.52 -5.03 15.94
C GLU A 315 7.65 -5.43 14.76
N TRP A 316 7.88 -4.84 13.59
CA TRP A 316 7.20 -5.23 12.37
C TRP A 316 7.46 -6.69 11.99
N LEU A 317 8.71 -7.16 12.09
CA LEU A 317 9.03 -8.56 11.84
C LEU A 317 8.28 -9.50 12.80
N ALA A 318 8.17 -9.14 14.08
CA ALA A 318 7.42 -9.92 15.07
C ALA A 318 5.91 -9.90 14.83
N ILE A 319 5.35 -8.77 14.38
CA ILE A 319 3.95 -8.69 13.96
C ILE A 319 3.71 -9.57 12.74
N LEU A 320 4.58 -9.52 11.72
CA LEU A 320 4.47 -10.38 10.54
C LEU A 320 4.49 -11.87 10.91
N HIS A 321 5.43 -12.26 11.78
CA HIS A 321 5.56 -13.64 12.24
C HIS A 321 4.33 -14.11 13.01
N SER A 322 3.92 -13.36 14.03
CA SER A 322 2.79 -13.74 14.90
C SER A 322 1.44 -13.72 14.19
N THR A 323 1.28 -12.89 13.14
CA THR A 323 0.05 -12.79 12.35
C THR A 323 0.08 -13.57 11.03
N ASN A 324 1.08 -14.43 10.79
CA ASN A 324 1.19 -15.19 9.55
C ASN A 324 -0.04 -16.07 9.28
N HIS A 325 -0.59 -16.68 10.33
CA HIS A 325 -1.77 -17.53 10.24
C HIS A 325 -3.06 -16.80 9.83
N LEU A 326 -3.08 -15.46 9.86
CA LEU A 326 -4.22 -14.62 9.47
C LEU A 326 -4.25 -14.30 7.97
N ILE A 327 -3.24 -14.70 7.20
CA ILE A 327 -3.19 -14.49 5.74
C ILE A 327 -4.36 -15.25 5.07
N SER A 328 -5.08 -14.53 4.21
CA SER A 328 -6.12 -15.09 3.34
C SER A 328 -5.82 -14.75 1.89
N VAL A 329 -6.00 -15.75 1.02
CA VAL A 329 -5.86 -15.65 -0.45
C VAL A 329 -7.16 -15.97 -1.18
N LYS A 330 -8.30 -15.86 -0.47
CA LYS A 330 -9.64 -16.13 -1.00
C LYS A 330 -10.36 -14.84 -1.32
N GLU A 331 -11.26 -14.89 -2.30
CA GLU A 331 -12.11 -13.76 -2.69
C GLU A 331 -13.23 -13.50 -1.67
N ASN A 332 -13.59 -14.48 -0.84
CA ASN A 332 -14.62 -14.34 0.17
C ASN A 332 -14.19 -13.39 1.29
N TYR A 333 -15.18 -12.69 1.86
CA TYR A 333 -14.97 -11.90 3.07
C TYR A 333 -14.54 -12.81 4.22
N TYR A 334 -13.50 -12.36 4.92
CA TYR A 334 -13.08 -12.94 6.18
C TYR A 334 -12.98 -11.82 7.22
N TYR A 335 -12.96 -12.18 8.49
CA TYR A 335 -12.89 -11.21 9.59
C TYR A 335 -11.67 -11.55 10.44
N LEU A 336 -10.91 -10.52 10.79
CA LEU A 336 -9.76 -10.66 11.68
C LEU A 336 -10.21 -10.73 13.15
N PRO A 337 -9.37 -11.30 14.02
CA PRO A 337 -9.64 -11.34 15.46
C PRO A 337 -9.91 -9.92 16.00
N GLY A 338 -10.93 -9.79 16.83
CA GLY A 338 -11.34 -8.52 17.42
C GLY A 338 -11.78 -8.69 18.86
N LYS A 339 -11.97 -7.58 19.57
CA LYS A 339 -12.57 -7.56 20.91
C LYS A 339 -14.05 -7.98 20.80
N LYS A 340 -14.34 -9.28 20.82
CA LYS A 340 -15.72 -9.76 20.93
C LYS A 340 -16.23 -9.52 22.35
N ALA A 341 -17.48 -9.08 22.47
CA ALA A 341 -18.26 -9.20 23.69
C ALA A 341 -18.73 -10.67 23.81
N GLY A 342 -17.99 -11.52 24.52
CA GLY A 342 -18.33 -12.94 24.69
C GLY A 342 -17.18 -13.83 25.19
N GLU A 343 -17.45 -15.13 25.35
CA GLU A 343 -16.60 -16.12 26.04
C GLU A 343 -15.39 -16.64 25.23
N VAL A 344 -15.33 -16.41 23.91
CA VAL A 344 -14.22 -16.90 23.07
C VAL A 344 -13.04 -15.95 23.13
N THR A 345 -12.00 -16.36 23.85
CA THR A 345 -10.75 -15.62 24.07
C THR A 345 -9.72 -15.89 22.96
N GLU A 346 -10.01 -15.46 21.73
CA GLU A 346 -9.00 -15.46 20.66
C GLU A 346 -8.04 -14.27 20.82
N ARG A 347 -6.73 -14.48 20.56
CA ARG A 347 -5.73 -13.39 20.60
C ARG A 347 -6.06 -12.38 19.51
N TYR A 348 -6.38 -11.15 19.92
CA TYR A 348 -6.66 -10.02 19.00
C TYR A 348 -5.60 -8.92 19.07
N ASN A 349 -4.78 -8.91 20.13
CA ASN A 349 -3.66 -7.99 20.28
C ASN A 349 -2.36 -8.74 19.97
N PHE A 350 -1.69 -8.29 18.91
CA PHE A 350 -0.42 -8.83 18.43
C PHE A 350 0.71 -7.81 18.58
N THR A 351 0.55 -6.80 19.44
CA THR A 351 1.67 -5.98 19.90
C THR A 351 2.73 -6.92 20.48
N PRO A 352 3.95 -6.95 19.91
CA PRO A 352 4.97 -7.92 20.33
C PRO A 352 5.37 -7.76 21.79
N THR A 353 5.53 -8.89 22.47
CA THR A 353 6.20 -8.96 23.78
C THR A 353 7.72 -8.90 23.61
N ALA A 354 8.45 -8.62 24.70
CA ALA A 354 9.92 -8.60 24.68
C ALA A 354 10.49 -9.95 24.20
N ASP A 355 9.93 -11.07 24.67
CA ASP A 355 10.34 -12.41 24.27
C ASP A 355 10.08 -12.68 22.78
N GLU A 356 8.95 -12.21 22.22
CA GLU A 356 8.65 -12.33 20.79
C GLU A 356 9.62 -11.49 19.93
N LEU A 357 10.01 -10.30 20.41
CA LEU A 357 11.00 -9.45 19.74
C LEU A 357 12.38 -10.09 19.74
N GLU A 358 12.81 -10.66 20.87
CA GLU A 358 14.09 -11.35 21.01
C GLU A 358 14.14 -12.58 20.09
N ALA A 359 13.12 -13.44 20.15
CA ALA A 359 13.03 -14.66 19.33
C ALA A 359 13.07 -14.37 17.82
N VAL A 360 12.50 -13.24 17.38
CA VAL A 360 12.55 -12.84 15.97
C VAL A 360 13.89 -12.23 15.62
N THR A 361 14.47 -11.41 16.50
CA THR A 361 15.79 -10.81 16.27
C THR A 361 16.87 -11.88 16.16
N GLU A 362 16.80 -12.95 16.95
CA GLU A 362 17.72 -14.10 16.87
C GLU A 362 17.69 -14.85 15.53
N LYS A 363 16.56 -14.80 14.79
CA LYS A 363 16.47 -15.40 13.44
C LYS A 363 17.32 -14.66 12.42
N PHE A 364 17.66 -13.40 12.69
CA PHE A 364 18.43 -12.55 11.78
C PHE A 364 19.84 -12.34 12.32
N LYS A 365 20.86 -12.55 11.48
CA LYS A 365 22.25 -12.20 11.83
C LYS A 365 22.43 -10.69 12.04
N SER A 366 21.66 -9.89 11.30
CA SER A 366 21.63 -8.43 11.34
C SER A 366 20.27 -7.97 10.83
N LEU A 367 19.76 -6.87 11.39
CA LEU A 367 18.56 -6.21 10.89
C LEU A 367 18.83 -5.32 9.66
N LYS A 368 20.09 -5.15 9.25
CA LYS A 368 20.41 -4.46 7.99
C LYS A 368 19.73 -5.18 6.83
N VAL A 369 18.97 -4.45 6.01
CA VAL A 369 18.36 -4.99 4.79
C VAL A 369 19.48 -5.42 3.83
N PRO A 370 19.51 -6.69 3.38
CA PRO A 370 20.56 -7.17 2.49
C PRO A 370 20.45 -6.50 1.12
N GLU A 371 21.57 -6.06 0.54
CA GLU A 371 21.63 -5.48 -0.81
C GLU A 371 21.70 -6.59 -1.87
N ASN A 372 20.61 -7.36 -2.00
CA ASN A 372 20.52 -8.58 -2.82
C ASN A 372 19.61 -8.41 -4.05
N PHE A 373 19.56 -7.21 -4.63
CA PHE A 373 18.83 -6.98 -5.87
C PHE A 373 19.42 -7.81 -7.02
N GLU A 374 18.55 -8.42 -7.81
CA GLU A 374 18.90 -9.06 -9.07
C GLU A 374 17.77 -8.95 -10.10
N CYS A 375 18.13 -8.94 -11.38
CA CYS A 375 17.17 -8.95 -12.47
C CYS A 375 16.55 -10.35 -12.60
N THR A 376 15.23 -10.42 -12.43
CA THR A 376 14.39 -11.62 -12.52
C THR A 376 13.70 -11.80 -13.88
N VAL A 377 13.54 -10.73 -14.67
CA VAL A 377 12.98 -10.76 -16.04
C VAL A 377 13.81 -9.86 -16.99
N PRO A 378 13.79 -10.09 -18.32
CA PRO A 378 14.42 -9.18 -19.26
C PRO A 378 13.85 -7.77 -19.14
N ALA A 379 14.71 -6.77 -19.18
CA ALA A 379 14.31 -5.36 -19.21
C ALA A 379 13.85 -4.95 -20.63
N TYR A 380 13.05 -3.89 -20.70
CA TYR A 380 12.69 -3.25 -21.96
C TYR A 380 13.92 -2.84 -22.78
N ASP A 381 13.91 -3.15 -24.07
CA ASP A 381 14.96 -2.78 -25.03
C ASP A 381 14.43 -1.73 -26.01
N PRO A 382 14.79 -0.43 -25.86
CA PRO A 382 14.29 0.62 -26.72
C PRO A 382 14.69 0.46 -28.19
N GLU A 383 15.78 -0.24 -28.51
CA GLU A 383 16.21 -0.45 -29.89
C GLU A 383 15.30 -1.45 -30.62
N LYS A 384 14.86 -2.49 -29.90
CA LYS A 384 14.02 -3.56 -30.45
C LYS A 384 12.52 -3.28 -30.33
N GLU A 385 12.13 -2.56 -29.28
CA GLU A 385 10.74 -2.50 -28.83
C GLU A 385 10.13 -1.08 -28.92
N SER A 386 10.83 -0.12 -29.55
CA SER A 386 10.37 1.28 -29.72
C SER A 386 8.94 1.43 -30.29
N ASN A 387 8.45 0.47 -31.08
CA ASN A 387 7.12 0.48 -31.69
C ASN A 387 6.03 -0.22 -30.85
N TYR A 388 6.28 -0.48 -29.56
CA TYR A 388 5.39 -1.26 -28.67
C TYR A 388 3.94 -0.79 -28.63
N LYS A 389 3.65 0.49 -28.89
CA LYS A 389 2.28 1.02 -28.95
C LYS A 389 1.43 0.38 -30.05
N ASN A 390 2.05 -0.27 -31.03
CA ASN A 390 1.38 -0.99 -32.11
C ASN A 390 1.53 -2.53 -31.99
N MET A 391 2.19 -3.01 -30.94
CA MET A 391 2.39 -4.45 -30.70
C MET A 391 1.20 -5.05 -29.96
N VAL A 392 0.92 -6.33 -30.23
CA VAL A 392 -0.01 -7.12 -29.43
C VAL A 392 0.82 -7.85 -28.38
N LEU A 393 0.65 -7.45 -27.13
CA LEU A 393 1.44 -7.93 -26.00
C LEU A 393 0.54 -8.72 -25.04
N SER A 394 1.05 -9.82 -24.52
CA SER A 394 0.42 -10.57 -23.43
C SER A 394 0.82 -10.02 -22.07
N GLN A 395 0.01 -10.32 -21.06
CA GLN A 395 0.41 -10.16 -19.66
C GLN A 395 1.43 -11.25 -19.27
N PRO A 396 2.26 -10.99 -18.25
CA PRO A 396 3.26 -11.93 -17.78
C PRO A 396 2.60 -13.13 -17.09
N GLN A 397 3.36 -14.20 -16.90
CA GLN A 397 2.98 -15.27 -15.98
C GLN A 397 3.39 -14.92 -14.54
N PRO A 398 2.78 -15.53 -13.52
CA PRO A 398 3.20 -15.35 -12.13
C PRO A 398 4.66 -15.73 -11.96
N GLN A 399 5.39 -14.93 -11.20
CA GLN A 399 6.80 -15.15 -10.89
C GLN A 399 7.06 -14.89 -9.41
N LEU A 400 7.93 -15.71 -8.81
CA LEU A 400 8.38 -15.53 -7.44
C LEU A 400 9.71 -14.79 -7.41
N ASN A 401 9.89 -13.93 -6.41
CA ASN A 401 11.13 -13.20 -6.22
C ASN A 401 12.07 -13.92 -5.24
N PRO A 402 13.36 -14.11 -5.58
CA PRO A 402 14.35 -14.68 -4.67
C PRO A 402 14.52 -13.90 -3.35
N GLN A 403 14.33 -12.59 -3.37
CA GLN A 403 14.36 -11.75 -2.15
C GLN A 403 13.21 -12.13 -1.21
N SER A 404 11.98 -12.20 -1.71
CA SER A 404 10.80 -12.61 -0.93
C SER A 404 10.94 -14.02 -0.39
N ASN A 405 11.41 -14.96 -1.22
CA ASN A 405 11.65 -16.34 -0.78
C ASN A 405 12.63 -16.41 0.38
N SER A 406 13.75 -15.69 0.28
CA SER A 406 14.79 -15.65 1.32
C SER A 406 14.26 -15.00 2.61
N PHE A 407 13.49 -13.92 2.48
CA PHE A 407 12.86 -13.22 3.61
C PHE A 407 11.83 -14.10 4.32
N CYS A 408 10.91 -14.72 3.57
CA CYS A 408 9.90 -15.63 4.09
C CYS A 408 10.52 -16.85 4.78
N ALA A 409 11.57 -17.43 4.20
CA ALA A 409 12.30 -18.54 4.81
C ALA A 409 13.01 -18.13 6.11
N ALA A 410 13.67 -16.97 6.15
CA ALA A 410 14.36 -16.48 7.34
C ALA A 410 13.40 -16.19 8.51
N LEU A 411 12.28 -15.51 8.23
CA LEU A 411 11.29 -15.15 9.25
C LEU A 411 10.37 -16.33 9.62
N GLY A 412 10.19 -17.28 8.71
CA GLY A 412 9.26 -18.41 8.85
C GLY A 412 7.80 -17.99 8.62
N ILE A 413 7.55 -17.24 7.55
CA ILE A 413 6.22 -16.79 7.12
C ILE A 413 5.91 -17.24 5.69
N ASP A 414 4.64 -17.18 5.30
CA ASP A 414 4.19 -17.61 3.98
C ASP A 414 4.22 -16.45 2.97
N ASP A 415 4.55 -16.73 1.71
CA ASP A 415 4.38 -15.78 0.61
C ASP A 415 2.93 -15.84 0.08
N PRO A 416 2.15 -14.72 0.12
CA PRO A 416 0.79 -14.68 -0.41
C PRO A 416 0.66 -15.12 -1.87
N LEU A 417 1.63 -14.80 -2.74
CA LEU A 417 1.62 -15.22 -4.13
C LEU A 417 1.83 -16.74 -4.25
N CYS A 418 2.72 -17.32 -3.44
CA CYS A 418 2.85 -18.78 -3.36
C CYS A 418 1.53 -19.43 -2.92
N LEU A 419 0.91 -18.90 -1.86
CA LEU A 419 -0.34 -19.43 -1.30
C LEU A 419 -1.49 -19.39 -2.30
N VAL A 420 -1.66 -18.28 -3.04
CA VAL A 420 -2.75 -18.16 -4.01
C VAL A 420 -2.56 -19.12 -5.20
N LEU A 421 -1.33 -19.28 -5.69
CA LEU A 421 -1.02 -20.23 -6.77
C LEU A 421 -1.33 -21.67 -6.34
N LEU A 422 -0.88 -22.07 -5.15
CA LEU A 422 -1.16 -23.41 -4.60
C LEU A 422 -2.66 -23.63 -4.35
N ALA A 423 -3.37 -22.63 -3.82
CA ALA A 423 -4.81 -22.70 -3.57
C ALA A 423 -5.62 -22.88 -4.87
N ASN A 424 -5.08 -22.43 -6.01
CA ASN A 424 -5.66 -22.56 -7.33
C ASN A 424 -5.11 -23.76 -8.13
N GLY A 425 -4.36 -24.67 -7.48
CA GLY A 425 -3.83 -25.89 -8.11
C GLY A 425 -2.74 -25.63 -9.16
N LYS A 426 -2.08 -24.47 -9.11
CA LYS A 426 -0.96 -24.13 -10.01
C LYS A 426 0.35 -24.68 -9.46
N GLU A 427 1.25 -25.06 -10.37
CA GLU A 427 2.63 -25.34 -10.02
C GLU A 427 3.36 -24.05 -9.67
N LEU A 428 4.27 -24.10 -8.68
CA LEU A 428 5.05 -22.94 -8.30
C LEU A 428 6.11 -22.64 -9.36
N PRO A 429 6.22 -21.39 -9.86
CA PRO A 429 7.26 -21.02 -10.81
C PRO A 429 8.62 -21.07 -10.11
N VAL A 430 9.65 -21.50 -10.83
CA VAL A 430 10.99 -21.52 -10.26
C VAL A 430 11.52 -20.09 -10.20
N ALA A 431 11.85 -19.62 -9.00
CA ALA A 431 12.59 -18.37 -8.84
C ALA A 431 14.03 -18.59 -9.33
N ARG A 432 14.37 -18.06 -10.50
CA ARG A 432 15.75 -18.05 -11.01
C ARG A 432 16.14 -16.64 -11.44
N PRO A 433 17.37 -16.20 -11.13
CA PRO A 433 17.92 -15.00 -11.73
C PRO A 433 18.03 -15.18 -13.26
N LEU A 434 18.04 -14.08 -14.02
CA LEU A 434 18.50 -14.16 -15.39
C LEU A 434 19.98 -14.56 -15.43
N GLU A 435 20.29 -15.63 -16.16
CA GLU A 435 21.66 -15.92 -16.54
C GLU A 435 22.18 -14.73 -17.38
N GLN A 436 23.13 -13.97 -16.84
CA GLN A 436 23.83 -12.95 -17.60
C GLN A 436 24.54 -13.65 -18.77
N SER A 437 24.08 -13.39 -19.99
CA SER A 437 24.71 -13.87 -21.21
C SER A 437 26.15 -13.37 -21.28
N LYS A 438 27.13 -14.20 -20.90
CA LYS A 438 28.51 -14.00 -21.33
C LYS A 438 28.56 -14.20 -22.85
N ALA A 439 29.24 -13.28 -23.53
CA ALA A 439 29.50 -13.30 -24.96
C ALA A 439 30.12 -14.65 -25.41
N PRO A 440 29.97 -15.06 -26.68
CA PRO A 440 30.41 -16.37 -27.13
C PRO A 440 31.94 -16.42 -27.15
N GLU A 441 32.54 -17.16 -26.22
CA GLU A 441 33.93 -17.55 -26.35
C GLU A 441 34.05 -18.58 -27.48
N THR A 442 34.87 -18.21 -28.45
CA THR A 442 35.34 -18.99 -29.58
C THR A 442 35.74 -20.41 -29.18
N THR A 443 35.15 -21.37 -29.88
CA THR A 443 35.53 -22.77 -29.90
C THR A 443 37.02 -22.95 -30.18
N LEU A 444 37.76 -23.50 -29.23
CA LEU A 444 38.94 -24.32 -29.48
C LEU A 444 38.77 -25.66 -28.75
N ASP A 445 38.74 -26.68 -29.59
CA ASP A 445 38.56 -28.10 -29.35
C ASP A 445 39.86 -28.72 -28.83
N ILE A 446 39.86 -29.27 -27.60
CA ILE A 446 40.77 -30.34 -27.15
C ILE A 446 40.06 -31.22 -26.10
N GLY A 447 39.63 -32.42 -26.52
CA GLY A 447 40.04 -33.71 -25.95
C GLY A 447 39.66 -34.11 -24.51
N GLU A 448 38.68 -35.02 -24.46
CA GLU A 448 38.59 -36.27 -23.65
C GLU A 448 38.56 -36.25 -22.10
N ASP A 449 37.43 -36.80 -21.61
CA ASP A 449 37.21 -37.65 -20.44
C ASP A 449 37.72 -37.21 -19.06
N GLU A 450 36.76 -36.95 -18.16
CA GLU A 450 36.72 -37.50 -16.79
C GLU A 450 35.30 -37.25 -16.20
N GLU A 451 34.69 -38.31 -15.67
CA GLU A 451 33.38 -38.30 -15.02
C GLU A 451 33.42 -37.49 -13.72
N HIS A 452 32.72 -36.36 -13.65
CA HIS A 452 32.33 -35.75 -12.38
C HIS A 452 30.86 -35.34 -12.38
N LYS A 453 30.04 -36.15 -11.69
CA LYS A 453 28.70 -35.80 -11.22
C LYS A 453 28.77 -34.49 -10.43
N PRO A 454 27.99 -33.45 -10.75
CA PRO A 454 27.68 -32.42 -9.77
C PRO A 454 26.47 -32.89 -8.95
N GLU A 455 26.71 -33.13 -7.66
CA GLU A 455 25.65 -33.25 -6.66
C GLU A 455 24.84 -31.95 -6.64
N LYS A 456 23.62 -31.99 -7.21
CA LYS A 456 22.59 -30.98 -6.99
C LYS A 456 22.04 -31.16 -5.58
N ILE A 457 22.54 -30.38 -4.63
CA ILE A 457 21.78 -30.07 -3.41
C ILE A 457 20.95 -28.83 -3.74
N SER A 458 19.79 -29.04 -4.34
CA SER A 458 18.72 -28.04 -4.33
C SER A 458 17.99 -28.19 -3.00
N GLU A 459 18.18 -27.24 -2.08
CA GLU A 459 17.33 -27.16 -0.89
C GLU A 459 15.86 -27.02 -1.34
N PRO A 460 14.93 -27.83 -0.80
CA PRO A 460 13.53 -27.73 -1.19
C PRO A 460 12.93 -26.44 -0.63
N LEU A 461 12.08 -25.78 -1.43
CA LEU A 461 11.24 -24.67 -0.97
C LEU A 461 10.52 -25.06 0.33
N ILE A 462 10.81 -24.36 1.42
CA ILE A 462 10.12 -24.54 2.70
C ILE A 462 8.90 -23.63 2.71
N THR A 463 7.84 -24.05 2.04
CA THR A 463 6.50 -23.89 2.60
C THR A 463 6.19 -25.20 3.31
N PRO A 464 5.70 -25.22 4.55
CA PRO A 464 5.31 -26.47 5.20
C PRO A 464 4.18 -27.12 4.39
N THR A 465 4.57 -28.04 3.52
CA THR A 465 3.67 -28.89 2.75
C THR A 465 2.96 -29.79 3.76
N LYS A 466 1.65 -29.54 3.91
CA LYS A 466 0.66 -30.23 4.77
C LYS A 466 0.37 -29.54 6.11
N ARG A 467 -0.53 -28.56 6.09
CA ARG A 467 -1.51 -28.45 7.20
C ARG A 467 -2.41 -29.67 7.13
N LYS A 468 -2.17 -30.68 7.98
CA LYS A 468 -3.23 -31.63 8.36
C LYS A 468 -4.23 -30.82 9.18
N LEU A 469 -5.36 -30.45 8.58
CA LEU A 469 -6.54 -30.02 9.32
C LEU A 469 -7.08 -31.21 10.12
N ASN A 470 -6.45 -31.54 11.24
CA ASN A 470 -7.06 -32.41 12.24
C ASN A 470 -8.04 -31.55 13.08
N LEU A 471 -9.11 -31.08 12.45
CA LEU A 471 -10.33 -30.80 13.21
C LEU A 471 -11.05 -32.13 13.36
N SER A 472 -10.85 -32.81 14.49
CA SER A 472 -11.82 -33.80 14.94
C SER A 472 -13.07 -33.06 15.38
N LEU A 473 -14.04 -32.93 14.49
CA LEU A 473 -15.37 -32.47 14.86
C LEU A 473 -15.99 -33.55 15.77
N PRO A 474 -16.47 -33.21 16.99
CA PRO A 474 -17.25 -34.14 17.78
C PRO A 474 -18.54 -34.51 17.02
N ALA A 475 -18.98 -35.76 17.17
CA ALA A 475 -20.20 -36.24 16.52
C ALA A 475 -21.41 -35.35 16.92
N PRO A 476 -22.33 -35.05 15.99
CA PRO A 476 -23.47 -34.20 16.27
C PRO A 476 -24.32 -34.78 17.40
N VAL A 477 -24.54 -33.97 18.43
CA VAL A 477 -25.47 -34.27 19.51
C VAL A 477 -26.88 -34.21 18.92
N GLN A 478 -27.60 -35.33 18.96
CA GLN A 478 -29.03 -35.36 18.68
C GLN A 478 -29.74 -34.47 19.71
N VAL A 479 -30.39 -33.40 19.24
CA VAL A 479 -31.32 -32.61 20.06
C VAL A 479 -32.74 -33.02 19.65
N PRO A 480 -33.66 -33.29 20.61
CA PRO A 480 -35.01 -33.75 20.30
C PRO A 480 -35.88 -32.67 19.65
N GLU A 481 -36.94 -33.16 18.99
CA GLU A 481 -37.97 -32.50 18.21
C GLU A 481 -38.77 -31.37 18.89
N GLU A 482 -39.42 -30.61 18.01
CA GLU A 482 -40.61 -29.75 18.16
C GLU A 482 -40.46 -28.32 18.71
N VAL A 483 -40.38 -27.36 17.78
CA VAL A 483 -41.06 -26.05 17.89
C VAL A 483 -41.60 -25.67 16.50
N GLU A 484 -42.92 -25.53 16.38
CA GLU A 484 -43.67 -25.10 15.20
C GLU A 484 -43.37 -23.63 14.82
N ILE A 485 -43.30 -23.33 13.53
CA ILE A 485 -43.24 -21.97 12.96
C ILE A 485 -44.47 -21.79 12.05
N PRO A 486 -45.27 -20.70 12.16
CA PRO A 486 -46.44 -20.48 11.31
C PRO A 486 -46.07 -19.98 9.90
N GLU A 487 -46.82 -20.44 8.90
CA GLU A 487 -46.85 -19.99 7.50
C GLU A 487 -47.46 -18.59 7.34
N GLU A 488 -46.87 -17.72 6.51
CA GLU A 488 -47.59 -16.63 5.84
C GLU A 488 -47.14 -16.45 4.37
N VAL A 489 -47.99 -16.98 3.48
CA VAL A 489 -48.54 -16.47 2.21
C VAL A 489 -47.65 -15.66 1.24
N GLU A 490 -47.40 -16.26 0.07
CA GLU A 490 -47.02 -15.61 -1.19
C GLU A 490 -48.26 -15.02 -1.89
N GLU A 491 -48.20 -13.75 -2.32
CA GLU A 491 -49.13 -13.20 -3.32
C GLU A 491 -48.37 -12.79 -4.58
N GLU A 492 -48.52 -13.61 -5.63
CA GLU A 492 -48.26 -13.24 -7.02
C GLU A 492 -49.41 -12.39 -7.56
N THR A 493 -49.10 -11.28 -8.25
CA THR A 493 -50.04 -10.69 -9.22
C THR A 493 -49.33 -10.47 -10.56
N LYS A 494 -49.84 -11.16 -11.58
CA LYS A 494 -49.58 -10.93 -13.01
C LYS A 494 -50.62 -9.95 -13.54
N GLU A 495 -50.22 -9.05 -14.43
CA GLU A 495 -51.08 -8.58 -15.52
C GLU A 495 -50.22 -8.05 -16.68
N GLU A 496 -50.40 -8.65 -17.86
CA GLU A 496 -49.97 -8.15 -19.17
C GLU A 496 -51.07 -7.22 -19.72
N ASP A 497 -50.70 -6.06 -20.31
CA ASP A 497 -51.13 -5.70 -21.67
C ASP A 497 -50.51 -4.38 -22.16
N THR A 498 -50.02 -4.39 -23.39
CA THR A 498 -49.68 -3.20 -24.20
C THR A 498 -50.83 -2.90 -25.17
N PRO A 499 -51.06 -1.63 -25.58
CA PRO A 499 -50.57 -1.24 -26.91
C PRO A 499 -50.18 0.24 -27.12
N THR A 500 -49.13 0.43 -27.93
CA THR A 500 -48.87 1.42 -29.01
C THR A 500 -49.60 2.79 -29.04
N LYS A 501 -48.84 3.91 -29.06
CA LYS A 501 -48.75 4.87 -30.20
C LYS A 501 -47.96 6.18 -29.92
N GLU A 502 -47.12 6.50 -30.92
CA GLU A 502 -46.83 7.81 -31.55
C GLU A 502 -45.94 8.89 -30.86
N GLU A 503 -44.81 9.19 -31.52
CA GLU A 503 -43.98 10.40 -31.40
C GLU A 503 -44.71 11.68 -31.86
N PRO A 504 -44.19 12.86 -31.49
CA PRO A 504 -43.68 13.74 -32.55
C PRO A 504 -42.34 14.45 -32.26
N LEU A 505 -41.71 14.86 -33.37
CA LEU A 505 -40.37 15.42 -33.60
C LEU A 505 -40.17 16.92 -33.22
N GLN A 506 -38.95 17.22 -32.75
CA GLN A 506 -38.02 18.39 -32.95
C GLN A 506 -38.50 19.84 -32.61
N GLU A 507 -37.68 20.70 -31.97
CA GLU A 507 -36.46 21.35 -32.51
C GLU A 507 -35.57 22.03 -31.42
N PRO A 508 -34.34 22.53 -31.75
CA PRO A 508 -33.16 22.54 -30.87
C PRO A 508 -32.80 23.90 -30.25
N SER A 509 -31.99 23.89 -29.18
CA SER A 509 -31.37 25.10 -28.59
C SER A 509 -29.89 24.90 -28.23
N PRO A 510 -29.08 25.98 -28.15
CA PRO A 510 -27.81 26.05 -28.85
C PRO A 510 -26.57 25.56 -28.10
N ASN A 511 -25.60 25.16 -28.93
CA ASN A 511 -24.25 24.68 -28.64
C ASN A 511 -23.42 25.69 -27.81
N ILE A 512 -23.31 25.49 -26.50
CA ILE A 512 -22.24 26.09 -25.68
C ILE A 512 -21.08 25.10 -25.61
N LYS A 513 -20.04 25.37 -26.41
CA LYS A 513 -18.77 24.65 -26.38
C LYS A 513 -18.11 24.82 -25.00
N LYS A 514 -18.38 23.92 -24.06
CA LYS A 514 -17.56 23.77 -22.84
C LYS A 514 -16.22 23.15 -23.24
N LEU A 515 -15.15 23.94 -23.14
CA LEU A 515 -13.76 23.48 -23.21
C LEU A 515 -13.54 22.41 -22.13
N LYS A 516 -13.66 21.13 -22.50
CA LYS A 516 -13.28 19.99 -21.66
C LYS A 516 -11.74 19.97 -21.53
N ARG A 517 -11.23 20.15 -20.31
CA ARG A 517 -9.83 19.84 -19.97
C ARG A 517 -9.62 18.34 -20.14
N ARG A 518 -8.63 17.96 -20.95
CA ARG A 518 -8.38 16.61 -21.51
C ARG A 518 -8.20 15.44 -20.51
N ASN A 519 -8.17 15.67 -19.20
CA ASN A 519 -7.81 14.62 -18.22
C ASN A 519 -8.87 14.36 -17.13
N GLN A 520 -10.08 14.91 -17.22
CA GLN A 520 -11.09 14.75 -16.17
C GLN A 520 -11.84 13.40 -16.25
N ASN A 521 -11.91 12.78 -17.43
CA ASN A 521 -12.57 11.49 -17.63
C ASN A 521 -11.77 10.28 -17.11
N ILE A 522 -10.53 10.47 -16.66
CA ILE A 522 -9.73 9.39 -16.03
C ILE A 522 -10.23 9.13 -14.59
N TYR A 523 -11.00 10.05 -14.00
CA TYR A 523 -11.41 10.00 -12.59
C TYR A 523 -12.92 9.81 -12.40
N LYS A 524 -13.65 9.49 -13.47
CA LYS A 524 -15.02 9.01 -13.34
C LYS A 524 -14.98 7.49 -13.51
N SER A 525 -15.19 6.77 -12.42
CA SER A 525 -15.75 5.42 -12.53
C SER A 525 -17.14 5.60 -13.16
N GLU A 526 -17.30 5.15 -14.40
CA GLU A 526 -18.63 4.94 -14.93
C GLU A 526 -19.19 3.75 -14.14
N GLU A 527 -20.06 4.05 -13.17
CA GLU A 527 -20.92 3.08 -12.50
C GLU A 527 -21.98 2.66 -13.53
N ASP A 528 -22.02 1.36 -13.82
CA ASP A 528 -23.24 0.56 -13.96
C ASP A 528 -22.94 -0.84 -13.39
#